data_AF-A0A931SBT2-F1
#
_entry.id   AF-A0A931SBT2-F1
#
_cell.length_a   1.000
_cell.length_b   1.000
_cell.length_c   1.000
_cell.angle_alpha   90.00
_cell.angle_beta   90.00
_cell.angle_gamma   90.00
#
_symmetry.space_group_name_H-M   'P 1'
#
loop_
_entity.id
_entity.type
_entity.pdbx_description
1 polymer ?
#
loop_
_entity_poly.entity_id
_entity_poly.type
_entity_poly.pdbx_seq_one_letter_code
_entity_poly.pdbx_strand_id
1 'polypeptide(L)'
;MVLIQYPRRGLWMIGFVAAERRDTMNLVSADKVLTVFIPTTPNPTSGFLVLVSPSEVIDLDYTVEEAFKFIVSCGLIGKDLEAPRYLREPSV
;
A
#
# COMPACT_ATOMS: atom_id res chain seq x y z
N MET A 1 -4.15 -3.64 5.27
CA MET A 1 -3.08 -2.78 4.67
C MET A 1 -3.76 -1.81 3.72
N VAL A 2 -3.13 -0.74 3.24
CA VAL A 2 -3.82 0.19 2.34
C VAL A 2 -3.16 0.36 0.98
N LEU A 3 -3.95 0.74 -0.03
CA LEU A 3 -3.50 1.22 -1.33
C LEU A 3 -3.63 2.73 -1.42
N ILE A 4 -2.64 3.35 -2.03
CA ILE A 4 -2.61 4.78 -2.36
C ILE A 4 -2.07 4.98 -3.77
N GLN A 5 -2.48 6.05 -4.44
CA GLN A 5 -1.93 6.42 -5.73
C GLN A 5 -0.73 7.37 -5.56
N TYR A 6 0.50 6.85 -5.69
CA TYR A 6 1.73 7.63 -5.47
C TYR A 6 2.87 7.15 -6.40
N PRO A 7 3.73 8.06 -6.93
CA PRO A 7 3.67 9.52 -6.80
C PRO A 7 2.68 10.19 -7.77
N ARG A 8 1.94 9.42 -8.58
CA ARG A 8 0.92 9.96 -9.50
C ARG A 8 -0.29 9.05 -9.62
N ARG A 9 -1.38 9.61 -10.13
CA ARG A 9 -2.60 8.84 -10.45
C ARG A 9 -2.32 7.71 -11.45
N GLY A 10 -2.99 6.59 -11.23
CA GLY A 10 -2.86 5.34 -11.98
C GLY A 10 -1.69 4.45 -11.54
N LEU A 11 -0.84 4.88 -10.61
CA LEU A 11 0.21 4.04 -10.03
C LEU A 11 -0.08 3.80 -8.55
N TRP A 12 -0.23 2.52 -8.18
CA TRP A 12 -0.63 2.12 -6.84
C TRP A 12 0.57 1.65 -6.03
N MET A 13 0.61 2.09 -4.77
CA MET A 13 1.56 1.63 -3.78
C MET A 13 0.82 1.10 -2.57
N ILE A 14 1.42 0.11 -1.92
CA ILE A 14 0.94 -0.45 -0.65
C ILE A 14 1.53 0.34 0.53
N GLY A 15 0.79 0.44 1.62
CA GLY A 15 1.25 1.07 2.84
C GLY A 15 0.47 0.66 4.08
N PHE A 16 0.86 1.24 5.21
CA PHE A 16 0.21 1.06 6.51
C PHE A 16 -0.20 2.42 7.08
N VAL A 17 -1.45 2.54 7.52
CA VAL A 17 -1.89 3.74 8.25
C VAL A 17 -1.25 3.71 9.63
N ALA A 18 -0.34 4.64 9.88
CA ALA A 18 0.36 4.78 11.15
C ALA A 18 -0.39 5.68 12.13
N ALA A 19 -1.09 6.70 11.61
CA ALA A 19 -1.88 7.63 12.42
C ALA A 19 -2.97 8.33 11.59
N GLU A 20 -4.05 8.72 12.27
CA GLU A 20 -5.07 9.65 11.78
C GLU A 20 -5.10 10.86 12.72
N ARG A 21 -5.16 12.07 12.16
CA ARG A 21 -5.23 13.31 12.93
C ARG A 21 -5.99 14.40 12.18
N ARG A 22 -6.38 15.46 12.88
CA ARG A 22 -6.93 16.67 12.27
C ARG A 22 -5.89 17.32 11.37
N ASP A 23 -6.29 17.79 10.19
CA ASP A 23 -5.38 18.51 9.29
C ASP A 23 -5.24 19.98 9.69
N THR A 24 -4.49 20.25 10.77
CA THR A 24 -4.26 21.61 11.26
C THR A 24 -3.40 22.46 10.33
N MET A 25 -2.73 21.83 9.37
CA MET A 25 -1.82 22.47 8.42
C MET A 25 -2.45 22.67 7.04
N ASN A 26 -3.71 22.27 6.84
CA ASN A 26 -4.44 22.33 5.56
C ASN A 26 -3.67 21.69 4.39
N LEU A 27 -3.01 20.56 4.63
CA LEU A 27 -2.15 19.88 3.65
C LEU A 27 -2.95 19.16 2.56
N VAL A 28 -4.10 18.57 2.91
CA VAL A 28 -4.85 17.67 2.02
C VAL A 28 -6.30 18.11 1.81
N SER A 29 -6.64 19.33 2.23
CA SER A 29 -7.97 19.95 2.08
C SER A 29 -9.13 19.12 2.67
N ALA A 30 -8.83 18.30 3.67
CA ALA A 30 -9.80 17.50 4.41
C ALA A 30 -9.70 17.82 5.91
N ASP A 31 -10.78 17.65 6.67
CA ASP A 31 -10.73 17.83 8.13
C ASP A 31 -9.72 16.91 8.83
N LYS A 32 -9.33 15.82 8.15
CA LYS A 32 -8.44 14.77 8.63
C LYS A 32 -7.34 14.49 7.62
N VAL A 33 -6.18 14.10 8.13
CA VAL A 33 -5.03 13.63 7.35
C VAL A 33 -4.54 12.30 7.91
N LEU A 34 -4.25 11.37 7.01
CA LEU A 34 -3.65 10.08 7.35
C LEU A 34 -2.14 10.15 7.16
N THR A 35 -1.40 9.62 8.12
CA THR A 35 0.02 9.32 7.97
C THR A 35 0.16 7.87 7.52
N VAL A 36 0.63 7.66 6.30
CA VAL A 36 0.81 6.33 5.72
C VAL A 36 2.29 6.05 5.55
N PHE A 37 2.76 4.95 6.12
CA PHE A 37 4.09 4.42 5.86
C PHE A 37 4.06 3.51 4.64
N ILE A 38 4.86 3.85 3.63
CA ILE A 38 5.04 3.09 2.40
C ILE A 38 6.37 2.34 2.52
N PRO A 39 6.36 1.03 2.81
CA PRO A 39 7.58 0.25 2.94
C PRO A 39 8.23 0.00 1.58
N THR A 40 9.54 -0.22 1.60
CA THR A 40 10.27 -0.83 0.47
C THR A 40 10.20 -2.35 0.53
N THR A 41 10.29 -3.01 -0.63
CA THR A 41 10.43 -4.46 -0.74
C THR A 41 11.89 -4.84 -1.03
N PRO A 42 12.42 -5.97 -0.52
CA PRO A 42 11.78 -6.89 0.42
C PRO A 42 11.89 -6.44 1.89
N ASN A 43 12.59 -5.34 2.17
CA ASN A 43 12.87 -4.90 3.54
C ASN A 43 11.83 -3.88 4.05
N PRO A 44 10.87 -4.29 4.90
CA PRO A 44 9.76 -3.43 5.36
C PRO A 44 10.20 -2.40 6.42
N THR A 45 11.49 -2.29 6.74
CA THR A 45 11.99 -1.33 7.74
C THR A 45 12.28 0.06 7.14
N SER A 46 12.57 0.12 5.84
CA SER A 46 12.78 1.37 5.11
C SER A 46 11.57 1.73 4.26
N GLY A 47 11.44 3.01 3.92
CA GLY A 47 10.29 3.49 3.18
C GLY A 47 10.10 5.00 3.23
N PHE A 48 8.92 5.42 2.83
CA PHE A 48 8.49 6.82 2.87
C PHE A 48 7.33 6.97 3.85
N LEU A 49 7.24 8.14 4.48
CA LEU A 49 6.02 8.56 5.13
C LEU A 49 5.33 9.57 4.22
N VAL A 50 4.06 9.35 3.95
CA VAL A 50 3.22 10.29 3.19
C VAL A 50 2.03 10.73 4.01
N LEU A 51 1.61 11.97 3.77
CA LEU A 51 0.40 12.55 4.34
C LEU A 51 -0.64 12.61 3.23
N VAL A 52 -1.78 11.95 3.41
CA VAL A 52 -2.80 11.79 2.38
C VAL A 52 -4.20 12.03 2.94
N SER A 53 -5.13 12.45 2.08
CA SER A 53 -6.54 12.53 2.46
C SER A 53 -7.09 11.13 2.70
N PRO A 54 -7.96 10.91 3.72
CA PRO A 54 -8.64 9.62 3.90
C PRO A 54 -9.37 9.14 2.65
N SER A 55 -9.86 10.06 1.81
CA SER A 55 -10.56 9.73 0.55
C SER A 55 -9.67 9.16 -0.56
N GLU A 56 -8.34 9.27 -0.42
CA GLU A 56 -7.35 8.78 -1.39
C GLU A 56 -6.77 7.41 -1.00
N VAL A 57 -7.24 6.84 0.10
CA VAL A 57 -6.78 5.58 0.67
C VAL A 57 -7.85 4.52 0.47
N ILE A 58 -7.45 3.36 -0.07
CA ILE A 58 -8.31 2.18 -0.17
C ILE A 58 -7.79 1.15 0.82
N ASP A 59 -8.64 0.71 1.74
CA ASP A 59 -8.29 -0.37 2.66
C ASP A 59 -8.35 -1.72 1.95
N LEU A 60 -7.33 -2.54 2.18
CA LEU A 60 -7.24 -3.92 1.74
C LEU A 60 -7.37 -4.82 2.98
N ASP A 61 -8.23 -5.83 2.86
CA ASP A 61 -8.46 -6.85 3.87
C ASP A 61 -7.25 -7.81 4.00
N TYR A 62 -6.17 -7.29 4.58
CA TYR A 62 -4.97 -8.03 4.93
C TYR A 62 -4.70 -7.88 6.41
N THR A 63 -4.48 -9.00 7.08
CA THR A 63 -3.84 -9.01 8.39
C THR A 63 -2.42 -8.47 8.28
N VAL A 64 -1.85 -8.06 9.42
CA VAL A 64 -0.47 -7.58 9.48
C VAL A 64 0.50 -8.64 8.94
N GLU A 65 0.37 -9.90 9.37
CA GLU A 65 1.23 -11.00 8.94
C GLU A 65 1.19 -11.22 7.42
N GLU A 66 0.00 -11.21 6.82
CA GLU A 66 -0.16 -11.38 5.38
C GLU A 66 0.46 -10.22 4.59
N ALA A 67 0.33 -8.99 5.09
CA ALA A 67 0.95 -7.83 4.47
C ALA A 67 2.49 -7.92 4.52
N PHE A 68 3.06 -8.36 5.64
CA PHE A 68 4.50 -8.59 5.75
C PHE A 68 4.99 -9.68 4.79
N LYS A 69 4.27 -10.81 4.67
CA LYS A 69 4.59 -11.86 3.69
C LYS A 69 4.58 -11.30 2.26
N PHE A 70 3.60 -10.48 1.93
CA PHE A 70 3.50 -9.83 0.62
C PHE A 70 4.69 -8.91 0.34
N ILE A 71 5.07 -8.05 1.29
CA ILE A 71 6.20 -7.11 1.13
C ILE A 71 7.54 -7.85 1.03
N VAL A 72 7.82 -8.78 1.94
CA VAL A 72 9.11 -9.50 2.00
C VAL A 72 9.29 -10.40 0.78
N SER A 73 8.20 -10.93 0.22
CA SER A 73 8.24 -11.73 -1.00
C SER A 73 8.26 -10.89 -2.30
N CYS A 74 8.39 -9.56 -2.22
CA CYS A 74 8.29 -8.67 -3.38
C CYS A 74 6.97 -8.83 -4.17
N GLY A 75 5.88 -9.13 -3.48
CA GLY A 75 4.54 -9.28 -4.07
C GLY A 75 4.23 -10.68 -4.61
N LEU A 76 5.08 -11.69 -4.37
CA LEU A 76 4.89 -13.05 -4.86
C LEU A 76 3.93 -13.89 -4.00
N ILE A 77 3.75 -13.53 -2.73
CA ILE A 77 2.91 -14.27 -1.77
C ILE A 77 1.87 -13.33 -1.18
N GLY A 78 0.60 -13.50 -1.52
CA GLY A 78 -0.49 -12.65 -1.05
C GLY A 78 -1.85 -13.26 -1.31
N LYS A 79 -2.88 -12.66 -0.72
CA LYS A 79 -4.28 -12.96 -1.08
C LYS A 79 -4.52 -12.63 -2.55
N ASP A 80 -5.39 -13.39 -3.18
CA ASP A 80 -5.92 -13.10 -4.53
C ASP A 80 -4.86 -13.02 -5.64
N LEU A 81 -3.67 -13.60 -5.44
CA LEU A 81 -2.67 -13.72 -6.48
C LEU A 81 -2.99 -14.90 -7.39
N GLU A 82 -3.35 -14.61 -8.63
CA GLU A 82 -3.23 -15.58 -9.71
C GLU A 82 -1.88 -15.41 -10.42
N ALA A 83 -1.24 -16.53 -10.75
CA ALA A 83 -0.06 -16.51 -11.60
C ALA A 83 -0.38 -15.77 -12.92
N PRO A 84 0.43 -14.77 -13.31
CA PRO A 84 0.23 -14.03 -14.55
C PRO A 84 0.09 -15.01 -15.71
N ARG A 85 -0.95 -14.82 -16.53
CA ARG A 85 -1.33 -15.79 -17.57
C ARG A 85 -0.20 -16.08 -18.57
N TYR A 86 0.73 -15.13 -18.75
CA TYR A 86 1.91 -15.24 -19.61
C TYR A 86 3.13 -15.92 -18.96
N LEU A 87 3.10 -16.20 -17.65
CA LEU A 87 4.08 -17.05 -16.95
C LEU A 87 3.63 -18.51 -16.89
N ARG A 88 2.42 -18.83 -17.37
CA ARG A 88 1.99 -20.23 -17.52
C ARG A 88 2.75 -20.79 -18.72
N GLU A 89 3.56 -21.81 -18.50
CA GLU A 89 4.21 -22.54 -19.60
C GLU A 89 3.14 -22.90 -20.64
N PRO A 90 3.40 -22.68 -21.94
CA PRO A 90 2.45 -23.07 -22.97
C PRO A 90 2.15 -24.55 -22.78
N SER A 91 0.87 -24.86 -22.57
CA SER A 91 0.38 -26.22 -22.43
C SER A 91 0.76 -27.00 -23.69
N VAL A 92 1.76 -27.87 -23.59
CA VAL A 92 2.07 -28.89 -24.58
C VAL A 92 1.11 -30.06 -24.37
#